data_AF-A0A4R9VHN6-F1
#
_entry.id   AF-A0A4R9VHN6-F1
#
_cell.length_a   1.000
_cell.length_b   1.000
_cell.length_c   1.000
_cell.angle_alpha   90.00
_cell.angle_beta   90.00
_cell.angle_gamma   90.00
#
_symmetry.space_group_name_H-M   'P 1'
#
loop_
_entity.id
_entity.type
_entity.pdbx_description
1 polymer ?
#
loop_
_entity_poly.entity_id
_entity_poly.type
_entity_poly.pdbx_seq_one_letter_code
_entity_poly.pdbx_strand_id
1 'polypeptide(L)'
;ALPILQIELRNLHRRLGMTTVYVTHDQREAITMSDRIAVMNAGRIEQIDRPEVLYAAPKTRFVAGFIGDSNFIPVESRNGSVWYEDRKIRMTSAVPA
;
A
#
# COMPACT_ATOMS: atom_id res chain seq x y z
N ALA A 1 5.64 -9.46 18.81
CA ALA A 1 5.05 -10.57 19.59
C ALA A 1 3.90 -11.18 18.78
N LEU A 2 3.81 -12.52 18.77
CA LEU A 2 2.70 -13.39 18.34
C LEU A 2 2.02 -13.18 16.96
N PRO A 3 2.69 -13.53 15.84
CA PRO A 3 2.05 -13.68 14.53
C PRO A 3 1.01 -14.82 14.47
N ILE A 4 1.02 -15.74 15.44
CA ILE A 4 0.13 -16.92 15.49
C ILE A 4 -1.33 -16.51 15.76
N LEU A 5 -1.55 -15.51 16.62
CA LEU A 5 -2.89 -15.07 17.01
C LEU A 5 -3.68 -14.51 15.81
N GLN A 6 -3.01 -13.77 14.93
CA GLN A 6 -3.59 -13.18 13.73
C GLN A 6 -4.08 -14.25 12.74
N ILE A 7 -3.30 -15.32 12.59
CA ILE A 7 -3.65 -16.46 11.71
C ILE A 7 -4.85 -17.23 12.27
N GLU A 8 -4.87 -17.48 13.58
CA GLU A 8 -6.00 -18.11 14.29
C GLU A 8 -7.29 -17.29 14.11
N LEU A 9 -7.23 -15.98 14.32
CA LEU A 9 -8.38 -15.09 14.12
C LEU A 9 -8.87 -15.11 12.67
N ARG A 10 -7.96 -15.09 11.68
CA ARG A 10 -8.33 -15.19 10.26
C ARG A 10 -8.99 -16.52 9.92
N ASN A 11 -8.53 -17.61 10.52
CA ASN A 11 -9.10 -18.95 10.31
C ASN A 11 -10.47 -19.08 10.97
N LEU A 12 -10.64 -18.56 12.18
CA LEU A 12 -11.93 -18.52 12.87
C LEU A 12 -12.95 -17.70 12.08
N HIS A 13 -12.56 -16.51 11.62
CA HIS A 13 -13.39 -15.66 10.77
C HIS A 13 -13.86 -16.38 9.51
N ARG A 14 -12.93 -17.02 8.76
CA ARG A 14 -13.27 -17.80 7.57
C ARG A 14 -14.23 -18.95 7.87
N ARG A 15 -14.10 -19.59 9.04
CA ARG A 15 -15.00 -20.67 9.47
C ARG A 15 -16.40 -20.18 9.84
N LEU A 16 -16.52 -18.97 10.39
CA LEU A 16 -17.80 -18.40 10.82
C LEU A 16 -18.57 -17.72 9.68
N GLY A 17 -17.91 -17.36 8.57
CA GLY A 17 -18.57 -16.81 7.39
C GLY A 17 -19.25 -15.45 7.60
N MET A 18 -18.91 -14.74 8.67
CA MET A 18 -19.45 -13.42 8.98
C MET A 18 -18.70 -12.34 8.22
N THR A 19 -19.33 -11.20 7.95
CA THR A 19 -18.60 -10.00 7.51
C THR A 19 -17.86 -9.40 8.70
N THR A 20 -16.56 -9.12 8.57
CA THR A 20 -15.76 -8.51 9.64
C THR A 20 -15.05 -7.28 9.14
N VAL A 21 -15.08 -6.24 9.97
CA VAL A 21 -14.30 -5.02 9.80
C VAL A 21 -13.50 -4.86 11.09
N TYR A 22 -12.20 -4.61 10.95
CA TYR A 22 -11.32 -4.30 12.06
C TYR A 22 -10.39 -3.15 11.67
N VAL A 23 -9.87 -2.43 12.66
CA VAL A 23 -8.93 -1.32 12.49
C VAL A 23 -7.66 -1.67 13.25
N THR A 24 -6.52 -1.49 12.60
CA THR A 24 -5.20 -1.66 13.20
C THR A 24 -4.29 -0.53 12.76
N HIS A 25 -3.27 -0.26 13.58
CA HIS A 25 -2.17 0.62 13.22
C HIS A 25 -0.99 -0.17 12.63
N ASP A 26 -1.01 -1.51 12.70
CA ASP A 26 0.04 -2.37 12.16
C ASP A 26 -0.30 -2.78 10.71
N GLN A 27 0.55 -2.35 9.79
CA GLN A 27 0.40 -2.61 8.36
C GLN A 27 0.48 -4.10 8.03
N ARG A 28 1.36 -4.85 8.72
CA ARG A 28 1.54 -6.29 8.46
C ARG A 28 0.28 -7.06 8.83
N GLU A 29 -0.38 -6.66 9.90
CA GLU A 29 -1.67 -7.22 10.31
C GLU A 29 -2.74 -6.99 9.25
N ALA A 30 -2.84 -5.76 8.74
CA ALA A 30 -3.80 -5.41 7.69
C ALA A 30 -3.56 -6.26 6.43
N ILE A 31 -2.30 -6.35 5.97
CA ILE A 31 -1.91 -7.11 4.77
C ILE A 31 -2.14 -8.61 4.95
N THR A 32 -1.87 -9.16 6.14
CA THR A 32 -1.90 -10.62 6.38
C THR A 32 -3.30 -11.14 6.67
N MET A 33 -4.21 -10.32 7.19
CA MET A 33 -5.53 -10.79 7.64
C MET A 33 -6.70 -10.35 6.76
N SER A 34 -6.57 -9.26 6.00
CA SER A 34 -7.68 -8.70 5.21
C SER A 34 -7.73 -9.21 3.78
N ASP A 35 -8.95 -9.37 3.25
CA ASP A 35 -9.16 -9.56 1.81
C ASP A 35 -9.12 -8.22 1.05
N ARG A 36 -9.51 -7.13 1.72
CA ARG A 36 -9.43 -5.75 1.24
C ARG A 36 -9.08 -4.82 2.39
N ILE A 37 -8.27 -3.80 2.12
CA ILE A 37 -7.86 -2.80 3.10
C ILE A 37 -8.35 -1.43 2.62
N ALA A 38 -8.94 -0.66 3.53
CA ALA A 38 -9.22 0.75 3.35
C ALA A 38 -8.13 1.58 4.03
N VAL A 39 -7.37 2.35 3.25
CA VAL A 39 -6.38 3.30 3.77
C VAL A 39 -7.08 4.64 3.97
N MET A 40 -6.96 5.19 5.18
CA MET A 40 -7.59 6.46 5.56
C MET A 40 -6.55 7.54 5.84
N ASN A 41 -6.86 8.77 5.43
CA ASN A 41 -6.07 9.97 5.68
C ASN A 41 -7.02 11.13 5.97
N ALA A 42 -6.76 11.90 7.04
CA ALA A 42 -7.58 13.05 7.45
C ALA A 42 -9.11 12.78 7.46
N GLY A 43 -9.51 11.59 7.93
CA GLY A 43 -10.93 11.20 8.01
C GLY A 43 -11.57 10.79 6.67
N ARG A 44 -10.80 10.71 5.59
CA ARG A 44 -11.27 10.26 4.26
C ARG A 44 -10.58 8.96 3.86
N ILE A 45 -11.28 8.15 3.08
CA ILE A 45 -10.69 6.97 2.46
C ILE A 45 -9.90 7.42 1.23
N GLU A 46 -8.59 7.22 1.26
CA GLU A 46 -7.68 7.49 0.14
C GLU A 46 -7.78 6.39 -0.91
N GLN A 47 -7.79 5.14 -0.46
CA GLN A 47 -7.86 3.98 -1.35
C GLN A 47 -8.47 2.78 -0.61
N ILE A 48 -9.32 2.01 -1.29
CA ILE A 48 -9.74 0.68 -0.86
C ILE A 48 -9.38 -0.30 -1.94
N ASP A 49 -8.53 -1.26 -1.65
CA ASP A 49 -8.15 -2.28 -2.62
C ASP A 49 -7.68 -3.57 -1.93
N ARG A 50 -7.34 -4.57 -2.75
CA ARG A 50 -6.65 -5.77 -2.28
C ARG A 50 -5.24 -5.42 -1.78
N PRO A 51 -4.68 -6.16 -0.80
CA PRO A 51 -3.34 -5.91 -0.30
C PRO A 51 -2.27 -5.85 -1.40
N GLU A 52 -2.35 -6.75 -2.39
CA GLU A 52 -1.36 -6.80 -3.47
C GLU A 52 -1.38 -5.55 -4.36
N VAL A 53 -2.56 -4.98 -4.59
CA VAL A 53 -2.73 -3.76 -5.40
C VAL A 53 -2.28 -2.52 -4.64
N LEU A 54 -2.58 -2.45 -3.34
CA LEU A 54 -2.10 -1.36 -2.48
C LEU A 54 -0.58 -1.28 -2.43
N TYR A 55 0.09 -2.44 -2.46
CA TYR A 55 1.55 -2.51 -2.50
C TYR A 55 2.12 -2.21 -3.89
N ALA A 56 1.58 -2.82 -4.94
CA ALA A 56 2.16 -2.74 -6.28
C ALA A 56 1.77 -1.47 -7.08
N ALA A 57 0.57 -0.93 -6.82
CA ALA A 57 0.02 0.19 -7.57
C ALA A 57 -0.76 1.16 -6.65
N PRO A 58 -0.09 1.80 -5.68
CA PRO A 58 -0.72 2.81 -4.83
C PRO A 58 -1.19 4.01 -5.66
N LYS A 59 -2.42 4.48 -5.41
CA LYS A 59 -3.03 5.60 -6.15
C LYS A 59 -2.53 6.97 -5.73
N THR A 60 -2.01 7.08 -4.50
CA THR A 60 -1.52 8.35 -3.96
C THR A 60 -0.17 8.15 -3.29
N ARG A 61 0.61 9.23 -3.22
CA ARG A 61 1.89 9.25 -2.49
C ARG A 61 1.72 8.84 -1.02
N PHE A 62 0.61 9.23 -0.40
CA PHE A 62 0.28 8.83 0.96
C PHE A 62 0.13 7.31 1.07
N VAL A 63 -0.69 6.68 0.21
CA VAL A 63 -0.87 5.22 0.23
C VAL A 63 0.45 4.50 -0.04
N ALA A 64 1.25 5.00 -0.98
CA ALA A 64 2.57 4.45 -1.28
C ALA A 64 3.51 4.46 -0.07
N GLY A 65 3.50 5.55 0.71
CA GLY A 65 4.30 5.68 1.93
C GLY A 65 3.68 5.00 3.15
N PHE A 66 2.38 4.71 3.12
CA PHE A 66 1.66 4.09 4.24
C PHE A 66 1.68 2.57 4.19
N ILE A 67 1.63 1.95 3.01
CA ILE A 67 1.52 0.48 2.89
C ILE A 67 2.89 -0.20 2.86
N GLY A 68 3.94 0.50 2.44
CA GLY A 68 5.28 -0.05 2.37
C GLY A 68 6.36 0.94 2.77
N ASP A 69 7.56 0.41 3.00
CA ASP A 69 8.79 1.17 3.19
C ASP A 69 9.23 1.81 1.85
N SER A 70 8.44 2.75 1.35
CA SER A 70 8.69 3.41 0.08
C SER A 70 9.70 4.53 0.26
N ASN A 71 10.73 4.54 -0.59
CA ASN A 71 11.65 5.66 -0.71
C ASN A 71 11.19 6.60 -1.82
N PHE A 72 10.96 7.86 -1.47
CA PHE A 72 10.63 8.91 -2.43
C PHE A 72 11.91 9.65 -2.82
N ILE A 73 12.30 9.50 -4.09
CA ILE A 73 13.50 10.15 -4.63
C ILE A 73 13.05 11.40 -5.41
N PRO A 74 13.60 12.60 -5.11
CA PRO A 74 13.29 13.80 -5.87
C PRO A 74 13.90 13.68 -7.27
N VAL A 75 13.11 13.89 -8.31
CA VAL A 75 13.56 13.80 -9.69
C VAL A 75 13.12 15.01 -10.49
N GLU A 76 13.85 15.34 -11.53
CA GLU A 76 13.52 16.41 -12.46
C GLU A 76 13.06 15.84 -13.80
N SER A 77 11.93 16.33 -14.30
CA SER A 77 11.48 16.06 -15.65
C SER A 77 12.03 17.12 -16.60
N ARG A 78 12.88 16.71 -17.55
CA ARG A 78 13.48 17.58 -18.58
C ARG A 78 13.29 16.93 -19.94
N ASN A 79 12.59 17.60 -20.86
CA ASN A 79 12.36 17.14 -22.24
C ASN A 79 11.82 15.70 -22.35
N GLY A 80 10.81 15.34 -21.54
CA GLY A 80 10.21 13.99 -21.54
C GLY A 80 11.13 12.90 -20.98
N SER A 81 12.21 13.27 -20.30
CA SER A 81 13.14 12.36 -19.62
C SER A 81 13.18 12.70 -18.12
N VAL A 82 13.28 11.68 -17.28
CA VAL A 82 13.45 11.85 -15.83
C VAL A 82 14.93 11.79 -15.47
N TRP A 83 15.36 12.72 -14.62
CA TRP A 83 16.73 12.87 -14.16
C TRP A 83 16.75 12.82 -12.63
N TYR A 84 17.73 12.12 -12.08
CA TYR A 84 18.10 12.23 -10.68
C TYR A 84 19.52 12.76 -10.63
N GLU A 85 19.69 13.96 -10.07
CA GLU A 85 20.92 14.73 -10.21
C GLU A 85 21.31 14.86 -11.70
N ASP A 86 22.53 14.49 -12.08
CA ASP A 86 23.00 14.52 -13.47
C ASP A 86 22.79 13.19 -14.22
N ARG A 87 22.06 12.23 -13.62
CA ARG A 87 21.85 10.90 -14.22
C ARG A 87 20.44 10.76 -14.76
N LYS A 88 20.33 10.49 -16.06
CA LYS A 88 19.07 10.12 -16.71
C LYS A 88 18.61 8.75 -16.21
N ILE A 89 17.41 8.69 -15.65
CA ILE A 89 16.78 7.44 -15.22
C ILE A 89 16.14 6.76 -16.43
N ARG A 90 16.48 5.48 -16.63
CA ARG A 90 15.79 4.64 -17.61
C ARG A 90 14.43 4.22 -17.03
N MET A 91 13.36 4.69 -17.63
CA MET A 91 12.01 4.30 -17.27
C MET A 91 11.53 3.14 -18.15
N THR A 92 10.79 2.21 -17.56
CA THR A 92 10.09 1.12 -18.26
C THR A 92 8.70 1.52 -18.76
N SER A 93 8.24 2.72 -18.39
CA SER A 93 6.97 3.32 -18.79
C SER A 93 7.17 4.80 -19.13
N ALA A 94 6.13 5.43 -19.71
CA ALA A 94 6.12 6.87 -19.95
C ALA A 94 6.27 7.63 -18.63
N VAL A 95 6.95 8.79 -18.69
CA VAL A 95 7.06 9.70 -17.56
C VAL A 95 5.64 10.13 -17.13
N PRO A 96 5.23 9.89 -15.88
CA PRO A 96 3.97 10.44 -15.37
C PRO A 96 3.98 11.95 -15.54
N ALA A 97 2.89 12.49 -16.09
CA ALA A 97 2.72 13.93 -16.33
C ALA A 97 2.76 14.74 -15.04
#